data_AF-A0A7J2U1P4-F1
#
_entry.id   AF-A0A7J2U1P4-F1
#
_cell.length_a   1.000
_cell.length_b   1.000
_cell.length_c   1.000
_cell.angle_alpha   90.00
_cell.angle_beta   90.00
_cell.angle_gamma   90.00
#
_symmetry.space_group_name_H-M   'P 1'
#
loop_
_entity.id
_entity.type
_entity.pdbx_description
1 polymer ?
#
loop_
_entity_poly.entity_id
_entity_poly.type
_entity_poly.pdbx_seq_one_letter_code
_entity_poly.pdbx_strand_id
1 'polypeptide(L)'
;MLNVFENVARVVEGLNVRGRTVFVENGGEVYMVVGEAGKIDVNRFVTVNSNRIALVFKSPISRTHLEDYTDFCGALDHIAVERLGIAESIECVDRGGELFARFRKIRVYPVKSLEKSIGSIYGVIAASVATIAKGASSRIASESCSDDECVVWVELAGGG
;
A
#
# COMPACT_ATOMS: atom_id res chain seq x y z
N MET A 1 13.91 -9.37 -2.04
CA MET A 1 12.69 -8.55 -2.12
C MET A 1 12.97 -7.06 -1.87
N LEU A 2 13.78 -6.70 -0.86
CA LEU A 2 14.18 -5.31 -0.54
C LEU A 2 14.75 -4.51 -1.74
N ASN A 3 15.63 -5.10 -2.55
CA ASN A 3 16.28 -4.38 -3.66
C ASN A 3 15.33 -3.87 -4.76
N VAL A 4 14.17 -4.53 -4.98
CA VAL A 4 13.20 -4.08 -6.00
C VAL A 4 12.49 -2.82 -5.52
N PHE A 5 12.13 -2.79 -4.24
CA PHE A 5 11.49 -1.65 -3.60
C PHE A 5 12.42 -0.43 -3.57
N GLU A 6 13.72 -0.60 -3.25
CA GLU A 6 14.70 0.50 -3.32
C GLU A 6 14.85 1.10 -4.73
N ASN A 7 14.86 0.25 -5.76
CA ASN A 7 14.94 0.71 -7.15
C ASN A 7 13.70 1.49 -7.57
N VAL A 8 12.52 1.04 -7.14
CA VAL A 8 11.26 1.75 -7.35
C VAL A 8 11.28 3.14 -6.68
N ALA A 9 11.79 3.24 -5.44
CA ALA A 9 11.96 4.52 -4.74
C ALA A 9 12.81 5.50 -5.55
N ARG A 10 13.96 5.03 -6.04
CA ARG A 10 14.90 5.83 -6.83
C ARG A 10 14.30 6.29 -8.16
N VAL A 11 13.46 5.48 -8.79
CA VAL A 11 12.75 5.85 -10.02
C VAL A 11 11.70 6.93 -9.72
N VAL A 12 10.93 6.81 -8.64
CA VAL A 12 9.95 7.83 -8.23
C VAL A 12 10.64 9.15 -7.92
N GLU A 13 11.70 9.12 -7.10
CA GLU A 13 12.49 10.30 -6.74
C GLU A 13 13.17 10.92 -7.98
N GLY A 14 13.77 10.09 -8.84
CA GLY A 14 14.49 10.52 -10.03
C GLY A 14 13.59 11.14 -11.12
N LEU A 15 12.33 10.72 -11.20
CA LEU A 15 11.34 11.29 -12.12
C LEU A 15 10.62 12.53 -11.55
N ASN A 16 10.95 12.94 -10.31
CA ASN A 16 10.28 14.02 -9.57
C ASN A 16 8.75 13.91 -9.60
N VAL A 17 8.24 12.67 -9.61
CA VAL A 17 6.81 12.40 -9.58
C VAL A 17 6.33 12.67 -8.17
N ARG A 18 5.70 13.83 -7.98
CA ARG A 18 5.14 14.25 -6.70
C ARG A 18 3.66 13.90 -6.68
N GLY A 19 3.21 13.29 -5.58
CA GLY A 19 1.81 12.94 -5.39
C GLY A 19 1.67 11.88 -4.30
N ARG A 20 0.48 11.80 -3.69
CA ARG A 20 0.17 10.70 -2.76
C ARG A 20 -0.03 9.42 -3.57
N THR A 21 0.46 8.30 -3.06
CA THR A 21 0.24 6.99 -3.68
C THR A 21 -1.20 6.53 -3.44
N VAL A 22 -1.88 6.13 -4.52
CA VAL A 22 -3.23 5.55 -4.48
C VAL A 22 -3.14 4.08 -4.86
N PHE A 23 -3.82 3.24 -4.11
CA PHE A 23 -3.92 1.80 -4.33
C PHE A 23 -5.26 1.52 -5.00
N VAL A 24 -5.23 0.80 -6.13
CA VAL A 24 -6.42 0.49 -6.94
C VAL A 24 -6.47 -1.00 -7.24
N GLU A 25 -7.67 -1.60 -7.21
CA GLU A 25 -7.88 -2.99 -7.61
C GLU A 25 -8.31 -3.08 -9.07
N ASN A 26 -7.72 -4.02 -9.82
CA ASN A 26 -8.19 -4.39 -11.14
C ASN A 26 -7.93 -5.88 -11.41
N GLY A 27 -8.99 -6.64 -11.62
CA GLY A 27 -8.90 -8.06 -11.99
C GLY A 27 -8.34 -8.95 -10.88
N GLY A 28 -8.57 -8.58 -9.61
CA GLY A 28 -8.04 -9.26 -8.43
C GLY A 28 -6.63 -8.85 -8.05
N GLU A 29 -6.01 -7.92 -8.78
CA GLU A 29 -4.65 -7.44 -8.52
C GLU A 29 -4.69 -6.01 -8.00
N VAL A 30 -3.78 -5.66 -7.08
CA VAL A 30 -3.66 -4.29 -6.57
C VAL A 30 -2.49 -3.59 -7.24
N TYR A 31 -2.70 -2.34 -7.62
CA TYR A 31 -1.70 -1.49 -8.24
C TYR A 31 -1.48 -0.25 -7.39
N MET A 32 -0.21 0.07 -7.15
CA MET A 32 0.25 1.31 -6.52
C MET A 32 0.46 2.34 -7.61
N VAL A 33 -0.34 3.41 -7.58
CA VAL A 33 -0.25 4.51 -8.54
C VAL A 33 0.36 5.72 -7.85
N VAL A 34 1.53 6.12 -8.31
CA VAL A 34 2.29 7.25 -7.76
C VAL A 34 2.21 8.42 -8.73
N GLY A 35 1.67 9.57 -8.29
CA GLY A 35 1.47 10.76 -9.13
C GLY A 35 0.01 10.94 -9.60
N GLU A 36 -0.22 11.83 -10.56
CA GLU A 36 -1.58 12.24 -10.97
C GLU A 36 -1.75 12.31 -12.49
N ALA A 37 -2.03 11.21 -13.20
CA ALA A 37 -2.22 11.26 -14.66
C ALA A 37 -3.68 11.39 -15.14
N GLY A 38 -4.65 11.66 -14.24
CA GLY A 38 -6.06 11.58 -14.57
C GLY A 38 -6.48 10.12 -14.78
N LYS A 39 -6.88 9.74 -16.00
CA LYS A 39 -7.24 8.34 -16.31
C LYS A 39 -5.97 7.46 -16.30
N ILE A 40 -5.92 6.51 -15.37
CA ILE A 40 -4.80 5.58 -15.20
C ILE A 40 -5.08 4.27 -15.96
N ASP A 41 -4.13 3.84 -16.77
CA ASP A 41 -4.10 2.49 -17.38
C ASP A 41 -3.15 1.61 -16.57
N VAL A 42 -3.68 0.67 -15.80
CA VAL A 42 -2.87 -0.18 -14.91
C VAL A 42 -1.92 -1.13 -15.66
N ASN A 43 -2.10 -1.30 -16.97
CA ASN A 43 -1.22 -2.13 -17.80
C ASN A 43 0.05 -1.39 -18.25
N ARG A 44 0.15 -0.08 -17.96
CA ARG A 44 1.29 0.75 -18.35
C ARG A 44 2.09 1.16 -17.13
N PHE A 45 3.39 0.87 -17.17
CA PHE A 45 4.33 1.30 -16.13
C PHE A 45 4.36 2.82 -15.94
N VAL A 46 4.30 3.59 -17.05
CA VAL A 46 4.22 5.05 -17.03
C VAL A 46 2.99 5.51 -17.80
N THR A 47 2.19 6.35 -17.18
CA THR A 47 1.12 7.11 -17.85
C THR A 47 1.48 8.59 -17.83
N VAL A 48 1.44 9.23 -19.00
CA VAL A 48 1.69 10.67 -19.15
C VAL A 48 0.45 11.32 -19.74
N ASN A 49 -0.07 12.34 -19.08
CA ASN A 49 -1.19 13.13 -19.56
C ASN A 49 -0.91 14.62 -19.46
N SER A 50 -0.84 15.29 -20.61
CA SER A 50 -0.60 16.72 -20.80
C SER A 50 0.72 17.22 -20.22
N ASN A 51 0.90 17.18 -18.89
CA ASN A 51 2.15 17.48 -18.17
C ASN A 51 2.24 16.75 -16.82
N ARG A 52 1.38 15.75 -16.58
CA ARG A 52 1.37 14.98 -15.35
C ARG A 52 1.78 13.56 -15.63
N ILE A 53 2.62 13.01 -14.75
CA ILE A 53 3.16 11.66 -14.84
C ILE A 53 2.57 10.87 -13.68
N ALA A 54 2.12 9.66 -13.98
CA ALA A 54 1.84 8.63 -12.98
C ALA A 54 2.66 7.38 -13.29
N LEU A 55 3.22 6.80 -12.23
CA LEU A 55 3.90 5.52 -12.28
C LEU A 55 2.98 4.46 -11.69
N VAL A 56 2.90 3.31 -12.34
CA VAL A 56 2.07 2.19 -11.89
C VAL A 56 2.97 1.02 -11.56
N PHE A 57 2.87 0.55 -10.32
CA PHE A 57 3.59 -0.61 -9.81
C PHE A 57 2.59 -1.65 -9.33
N LYS A 58 2.82 -2.91 -9.66
CA LYS A 58 2.02 -4.00 -9.10
C LYS A 58 2.35 -4.17 -7.61
N SER A 59 1.32 -4.20 -6.75
CA SER A 59 1.47 -4.52 -5.33
C SER A 59 1.87 -5.98 -5.16
N PRO A 60 2.65 -6.33 -4.12
CA PRO A 60 2.89 -7.73 -3.76
C PRO A 60 1.63 -8.45 -3.25
N ILE A 61 0.55 -7.73 -2.95
CA ILE A 61 -0.71 -8.29 -2.45
C ILE A 61 -1.76 -8.30 -3.55
N SER A 62 -2.42 -9.45 -3.71
CA SER A 62 -3.53 -9.69 -4.64
C SER A 62 -4.70 -10.30 -3.88
N ARG A 63 -5.90 -10.31 -4.47
CA ARG A 63 -7.11 -10.91 -3.90
C ARG A 63 -6.93 -12.38 -3.56
N THR A 64 -6.17 -13.12 -4.38
CA THR A 64 -5.89 -14.53 -4.12
C THR A 64 -5.07 -14.77 -2.85
N HIS A 65 -4.36 -13.75 -2.36
CA HIS A 65 -3.60 -13.86 -1.12
C HIS A 65 -4.47 -13.71 0.13
N LEU A 66 -5.63 -13.06 0.03
CA LEU A 66 -6.56 -12.85 1.14
C LEU A 66 -7.47 -14.08 1.37
N GLU A 67 -7.41 -15.08 0.48
CA GLU A 67 -8.22 -16.29 0.58
C GLU A 67 -9.72 -15.96 0.75
N ASP A 68 -10.35 -16.45 1.82
CA ASP A 68 -11.76 -16.22 2.14
C ASP A 68 -11.99 -15.05 3.14
N TYR A 69 -10.94 -14.33 3.52
CA TYR A 69 -11.08 -13.20 4.45
C TYR A 69 -11.76 -12.02 3.77
N THR A 70 -12.91 -11.62 4.30
CA THR A 70 -13.72 -10.51 3.78
C THR A 70 -13.55 -9.20 4.57
N ASP A 71 -13.03 -9.27 5.80
CA ASP A 71 -12.81 -8.10 6.64
C ASP A 71 -11.34 -7.64 6.62
N PHE A 72 -11.13 -6.34 6.82
CA PHE A 72 -9.79 -5.74 6.73
C PHE A 72 -8.83 -6.30 7.78
N CYS A 73 -9.28 -6.44 9.04
CA CYS A 73 -8.40 -6.80 10.14
C CYS A 73 -7.98 -8.27 10.10
N GLY A 74 -8.91 -9.18 9.85
CA GLY A 74 -8.61 -10.60 9.67
C GLY A 74 -7.70 -10.84 8.48
N ALA A 75 -8.00 -10.21 7.33
CA ALA A 75 -7.13 -10.29 6.16
C ALA A 75 -5.72 -9.72 6.41
N LEU A 76 -5.62 -8.62 7.16
CA LEU A 76 -4.35 -7.99 7.44
C LEU A 76 -3.48 -8.83 8.37
N ASP A 77 -4.08 -9.41 9.41
CA ASP A 77 -3.41 -10.31 10.35
C ASP A 77 -2.89 -11.56 9.63
N HIS A 78 -3.75 -12.21 8.85
CA HIS A 78 -3.38 -13.35 8.01
C HIS A 78 -2.18 -13.03 7.10
N ILE A 79 -2.22 -11.90 6.38
CA ILE A 79 -1.14 -11.54 5.45
C ILE A 79 0.16 -11.21 6.20
N ALA A 80 0.12 -10.31 7.18
CA ALA A 80 1.35 -9.75 7.74
C ALA A 80 1.96 -10.61 8.87
N VAL A 81 1.13 -11.31 9.66
CA VAL A 81 1.61 -12.17 10.75
C VAL A 81 1.78 -13.61 10.26
N GLU A 82 0.73 -14.24 9.73
CA GLU A 82 0.76 -15.67 9.42
C GLU A 82 1.56 -15.97 8.16
N ARG A 83 1.29 -15.24 7.07
CA ARG A 83 1.84 -15.53 5.74
C ARG A 83 3.23 -14.94 5.53
N LEU A 84 3.40 -13.66 5.85
CA LEU A 84 4.67 -12.95 5.62
C LEU A 84 5.59 -12.95 6.84
N GLY A 85 5.05 -13.14 8.06
CA GLY A 85 5.84 -13.16 9.29
C GLY A 85 6.63 -11.88 9.55
N ILE A 86 6.12 -10.72 9.11
CA ILE A 86 6.80 -9.42 9.22
C ILE A 86 6.51 -8.69 10.53
N ALA A 87 5.55 -9.16 11.31
CA ALA A 87 5.21 -8.69 12.65
C ALA A 87 4.76 -9.87 13.52
N GLU A 88 4.79 -9.72 14.85
CA GLU A 88 4.28 -10.77 15.76
C GLU A 88 2.78 -10.68 16.02
N SER A 89 2.23 -9.47 15.97
CA SER A 89 0.80 -9.23 16.18
C SER A 89 0.38 -7.89 15.58
N ILE A 90 -0.92 -7.73 15.36
CA ILE A 90 -1.51 -6.48 14.86
C ILE A 90 -2.63 -6.03 15.78
N GLU A 91 -2.62 -4.75 16.16
CA GLU A 91 -3.81 -4.07 16.68
C GLU A 91 -4.49 -3.38 15.50
N CYS A 92 -5.73 -3.78 15.17
CA CYS A 92 -6.43 -3.28 13.99
C CYS A 92 -7.81 -2.73 14.37
N VAL A 93 -8.20 -1.64 13.70
CA VAL A 93 -9.54 -1.05 13.81
C VAL A 93 -10.09 -0.82 12.42
N ASP A 94 -11.29 -1.35 12.19
CA ASP A 94 -12.08 -1.15 10.98
C ASP A 94 -13.46 -0.62 11.38
N ARG A 95 -13.70 0.68 11.15
CA ARG A 95 -14.98 1.33 11.47
C ARG A 95 -15.56 2.10 10.29
N GLY A 96 -15.60 1.48 9.10
CA GLY A 96 -16.37 1.98 7.95
C GLY A 96 -15.97 3.36 7.40
N GLY A 97 -14.81 3.88 7.82
CA GLY A 97 -14.30 5.21 7.49
C GLY A 97 -12.91 5.45 8.09
N GLU A 98 -12.59 4.76 9.19
CA GLU A 98 -11.25 4.72 9.77
C GLU A 98 -10.70 3.28 9.67
N LEU A 99 -9.61 3.12 8.91
CA LEU A 99 -8.84 1.89 8.84
C LEU A 99 -7.47 2.15 9.48
N PHE A 100 -7.23 1.46 10.58
CA PHE A 100 -6.03 1.61 11.38
C PHE A 100 -5.39 0.26 11.61
N ALA A 101 -4.07 0.22 11.51
CA ALA A 101 -3.27 -0.94 11.85
C ALA A 101 -2.01 -0.52 12.60
N ARG A 102 -1.75 -1.17 13.73
CA ARG A 102 -0.49 -1.08 14.45
C ARG A 102 0.17 -2.46 14.46
N PHE A 103 1.25 -2.58 13.72
CA PHE A 103 2.10 -3.75 13.68
C PHE A 103 3.06 -3.70 14.88
N ARG A 104 3.09 -4.76 15.68
CA ARG A 104 3.94 -4.86 16.88
C ARG A 104 5.09 -5.83 16.66
N LYS A 105 6.24 -5.52 17.24
CA LYS A 105 7.47 -6.33 17.14
C LYS A 105 7.79 -6.67 15.68
N ILE A 106 7.96 -5.62 14.89
CA ILE A 106 8.26 -5.70 13.48
C ILE A 106 9.58 -6.44 13.25
N ARG A 107 9.64 -7.24 12.18
CA ARG A 107 10.79 -8.06 11.82
C ARG A 107 11.48 -7.59 10.54
N VAL A 108 10.82 -6.70 9.79
CA VAL A 108 11.36 -6.08 8.59
C VAL A 108 11.44 -4.58 8.82
N TYR A 109 12.65 -4.03 8.85
CA TYR A 109 12.82 -2.60 8.99
C TYR A 109 12.35 -1.86 7.74
N PRO A 110 11.55 -0.79 7.89
CA PRO A 110 11.11 0.02 6.77
C PRO A 110 12.29 0.75 6.14
N VAL A 111 12.32 0.77 4.81
CA VAL A 111 13.32 1.53 4.06
C VAL A 111 12.88 3.00 4.04
N LYS A 112 13.57 3.86 4.81
CA LYS A 112 13.19 5.27 5.01
C LYS A 112 13.03 6.09 3.72
N SER A 113 13.73 5.74 2.63
CA SER A 113 13.57 6.45 1.34
C SER A 113 12.22 6.17 0.67
N LEU A 114 11.56 5.07 1.00
CA LEU A 114 10.26 4.71 0.42
C LEU A 114 9.07 5.33 1.14
N GLU A 115 9.19 5.59 2.44
CA GLU A 115 8.11 6.15 3.28
C GLU A 115 7.59 7.48 2.71
N LYS A 116 8.48 8.30 2.16
CA LYS A 116 8.13 9.61 1.59
C LYS A 116 7.50 9.53 0.19
N SER A 117 7.57 8.38 -0.46
CA SER A 117 7.19 8.20 -1.87
C SER A 117 5.98 7.28 -2.01
N ILE A 118 6.10 6.03 -1.56
CA ILE A 118 5.11 4.96 -1.75
C ILE A 118 4.52 4.50 -0.42
N GLY A 119 5.30 4.62 0.65
CA GLY A 119 5.02 4.06 1.95
C GLY A 119 5.96 2.90 2.30
N SER A 120 6.06 2.60 3.58
CA SER A 120 6.74 1.42 4.11
C SER A 120 6.09 0.12 3.62
N ILE A 121 6.76 -1.02 3.83
CA ILE A 121 6.15 -2.33 3.53
C ILE A 121 4.84 -2.55 4.31
N TYR A 122 4.75 -2.03 5.54
CA TYR A 122 3.54 -2.08 6.38
C TYR A 122 2.42 -1.24 5.77
N GLY A 123 2.75 -0.03 5.33
CA GLY A 123 1.84 0.86 4.61
C GLY A 123 1.30 0.23 3.33
N VAL A 124 2.19 -0.33 2.51
CA VAL A 124 1.85 -1.01 1.26
C VAL A 124 0.92 -2.19 1.48
N ILE A 125 1.20 -3.04 2.47
CA ILE A 125 0.37 -4.19 2.80
C ILE A 125 -1.00 -3.73 3.31
N ALA A 126 -1.03 -2.83 4.30
CA ALA A 126 -2.29 -2.33 4.87
C ALA A 126 -3.17 -1.68 3.80
N ALA A 127 -2.62 -0.79 2.97
CA ALA A 127 -3.39 -0.14 1.91
C ALA A 127 -3.85 -1.13 0.83
N SER A 128 -3.05 -2.13 0.50
CA SER A 128 -3.45 -3.16 -0.48
C SER A 128 -4.56 -4.06 0.05
N VAL A 129 -4.44 -4.53 1.29
CA VAL A 129 -5.49 -5.32 1.96
C VAL A 129 -6.77 -4.52 2.08
N ALA A 130 -6.69 -3.25 2.52
CA ALA A 130 -7.83 -2.35 2.58
C ALA A 130 -8.53 -2.20 1.21
N THR A 131 -7.73 -2.05 0.15
CA THR A 131 -8.25 -1.89 -1.22
C THR A 131 -9.10 -3.08 -1.64
N ILE A 132 -8.62 -4.30 -1.37
CA ILE A 132 -9.32 -5.53 -1.73
C ILE A 132 -10.53 -5.75 -0.80
N ALA A 133 -10.32 -5.71 0.52
CA ALA A 133 -11.34 -6.02 1.52
C ALA A 133 -12.52 -5.03 1.48
N LYS A 134 -12.26 -3.76 1.15
CA LYS A 134 -13.31 -2.73 1.03
C LYS A 134 -13.87 -2.57 -0.38
N GLY A 135 -13.25 -3.19 -1.39
CA GLY A 135 -13.66 -3.05 -2.78
C GLY A 135 -13.62 -1.59 -3.26
N ALA A 136 -12.72 -0.79 -2.71
CA ALA A 136 -12.58 0.63 -2.99
C ALA A 136 -11.10 1.02 -3.03
N SER A 137 -10.75 2.02 -3.84
CA SER A 137 -9.38 2.54 -3.85
C SER A 137 -8.99 3.05 -2.46
N SER A 138 -7.72 2.97 -2.11
CA SER A 138 -7.21 3.43 -0.81
C SER A 138 -5.92 4.23 -0.94
N ARG A 139 -5.53 4.90 0.14
CA ARG A 139 -4.25 5.59 0.27
C ARG A 139 -3.73 5.51 1.69
N ILE A 140 -2.41 5.53 1.84
CA ILE A 140 -1.77 5.69 3.14
C ILE A 140 -1.95 7.15 3.54
N ALA A 141 -2.74 7.39 4.59
CA ALA A 141 -3.02 8.72 5.11
C ALA A 141 -1.87 9.22 5.98
N SER A 142 -1.36 8.34 6.85
CA SER A 142 -0.14 8.54 7.60
C SER A 142 0.48 7.20 7.96
N GLU A 143 1.79 7.19 8.12
CA GLU A 143 2.51 6.08 8.74
C GLU A 143 3.61 6.62 9.65
N SER A 144 3.89 5.88 10.72
CA SER A 144 4.97 6.17 11.66
C SER A 144 5.55 4.85 12.14
N CYS A 145 6.76 4.54 11.69
CA CYS A 145 7.47 3.36 12.13
C CYS A 145 8.62 3.72 13.10
N SER A 146 8.79 2.92 14.13
CA SER A 146 9.91 2.94 15.07
C SER A 146 10.67 1.60 14.98
N ASP A 147 11.56 1.33 15.94
CA ASP A 147 12.39 0.11 15.91
C ASP A 147 11.60 -1.19 16.17
N ASP A 148 10.45 -1.10 16.84
CA ASP A 148 9.62 -2.24 17.26
C ASP A 148 8.24 -2.21 16.62
N GLU A 149 7.69 -1.04 16.32
CA GLU A 149 6.31 -0.93 15.86
C GLU A 149 6.21 -0.11 14.58
N CYS A 150 5.18 -0.39 13.79
CA CYS A 150 4.73 0.54 12.76
C CYS A 150 3.23 0.79 12.85
N VAL A 151 2.86 2.07 12.86
CA VAL A 151 1.48 2.53 12.92
C VAL A 151 1.09 3.06 11.55
N VAL A 152 0.01 2.55 10.97
CA VAL A 152 -0.48 2.90 9.64
C VAL A 152 -1.94 3.29 9.70
N TRP A 153 -2.26 4.43 9.10
CA TRP A 153 -3.62 4.88 8.82
C TRP A 153 -3.89 4.79 7.33
N VAL A 154 -4.98 4.13 6.96
CA VAL A 154 -5.43 4.01 5.58
C VAL A 154 -6.76 4.75 5.41
N GLU A 155 -6.82 5.59 4.40
CA GLU A 155 -8.04 6.27 3.97
C GLU A 155 -8.57 5.61 2.70
N LEU A 156 -9.88 5.41 2.62
CA LEU A 156 -10.54 5.01 1.39
C LEU A 156 -10.67 6.24 0.49
N ALA A 157 -10.13 6.16 -0.72
CA ALA A 157 -10.32 7.18 -1.74
C ALA A 157 -11.70 6.95 -2.38
N GLY A 158 -12.65 7.85 -2.09
CA GLY A 158 -13.96 7.84 -2.74
C GLY A 158 -13.82 7.82 -4.25
N GLY A 159 -14.56 6.91 -4.91
CA GLY A 159 -14.56 6.79 -6.36
C GLY A 159 -15.00 8.10 -7.01
N GLY A 160 -14.14 8.65 -7.87
CA GLY A 160 -14.51 9.70 -8.83
C GLY A 160 -15.11 9.09 -10.08
#